data_AF-A0A850LXH8-F1
#
_entry.id   AF-A0A850LXH8-F1
#
_cell.length_a   1.000
_cell.length_b   1.000
_cell.length_c   1.000
_cell.angle_alpha   90.00
_cell.angle_beta   90.00
_cell.angle_gamma   90.00
#
_symmetry.space_group_name_H-M   'P 1'
#
loop_
_entity.id
_entity.type
_entity.pdbx_description
1 polymer ?
#
loop_
_entity_poly.entity_id
_entity_poly.type
_entity_poly.pdbx_seq_one_letter_code
_entity_poly.pdbx_strand_id
1 'polypeptide(L)'
;MSQKCKNLESQAKTLLKEDPLKAKDTYINAAECYNKNFKKKDYKKVMIKAIKILQDYCKPLDPFKGREYIEEAAKYYEKLELKEESNSIMISLADKFADYAKKIEKSNLNLVNAIKYFLSAEELYLEYGIEQKYQDCTISAYNICALLGITLERIFQYFQKKAE
;
A
#
# COMPACT_ATOMS: atom_id res chain seq x y z
N MET A 1 30.44 -19.18 -4.91
CA MET A 1 29.69 -18.21 -4.07
C MET A 1 28.21 -18.04 -4.45
N SER A 2 27.78 -18.15 -5.73
CA SER A 2 26.35 -17.97 -6.08
C SER A 2 25.36 -19.00 -5.49
N GLN A 3 25.87 -20.13 -4.98
CA GLN A 3 25.02 -21.21 -4.46
C GLN A 3 24.26 -20.81 -3.19
N LYS A 4 24.86 -20.00 -2.30
CA LYS A 4 24.19 -19.54 -1.08
C LYS A 4 22.97 -18.67 -1.40
N CYS A 5 23.11 -17.74 -2.36
CA CYS A 5 21.99 -16.89 -2.78
C CYS A 5 20.88 -17.69 -3.47
N LYS A 6 21.25 -18.70 -4.29
CA LYS A 6 20.28 -19.63 -4.90
C LYS A 6 19.54 -20.49 -3.88
N ASN A 7 20.23 -20.96 -2.84
CA ASN A 7 19.62 -21.75 -1.77
C ASN A 7 18.58 -20.91 -1.00
N LEU A 8 18.89 -19.64 -0.69
CA LEU A 8 17.93 -18.71 -0.09
C LEU A 8 16.70 -18.50 -0.99
N GLU A 9 16.91 -18.31 -2.29
CA GLU A 9 15.79 -18.17 -3.23
C GLU A 9 14.91 -19.43 -3.28
N SER A 10 15.52 -20.62 -3.23
CA SER A 10 14.79 -21.89 -3.17
C SER A 10 14.00 -22.03 -1.88
N GLN A 11 14.59 -21.68 -0.75
CA GLN A 11 13.92 -21.68 0.55
C GLN A 11 12.72 -20.73 0.56
N ALA A 12 12.87 -19.53 0.01
CA ALA A 12 11.79 -18.56 -0.11
C ALA A 12 10.60 -19.10 -0.94
N LYS A 13 10.87 -19.85 -2.02
CA LYS A 13 9.81 -20.50 -2.82
C LYS A 13 9.02 -21.52 -2.02
N THR A 14 9.68 -22.32 -1.19
CA THR A 14 9.01 -23.32 -0.34
C THR A 14 8.11 -22.62 0.69
N LEU A 15 8.62 -21.55 1.31
CA LEU A 15 7.90 -20.79 2.32
C LEU A 15 6.68 -20.05 1.78
N LEU A 16 6.63 -19.75 0.47
CA LEU A 16 5.57 -18.91 -0.11
C LEU A 16 4.15 -19.42 0.15
N LYS A 17 3.97 -20.75 0.28
CA LYS A 17 2.66 -21.36 0.56
C LYS A 17 2.32 -21.41 2.05
N GLU A 18 3.34 -21.40 2.92
CA GLU A 18 3.19 -21.58 4.36
C GLU A 18 3.09 -20.23 5.07
N ASP A 19 4.01 -19.32 4.72
CA ASP A 19 4.13 -18.00 5.32
C ASP A 19 4.68 -17.01 4.27
N PRO A 20 3.79 -16.29 3.57
CA PRO A 20 4.18 -15.33 2.55
C PRO A 20 5.10 -14.22 3.08
N LEU A 21 4.92 -13.77 4.32
CA LEU A 21 5.75 -12.69 4.88
C LEU A 21 7.17 -13.18 5.16
N LYS A 22 7.31 -14.39 5.71
CA LYS A 22 8.62 -15.03 5.89
C LYS A 22 9.28 -15.37 4.55
N ALA A 23 8.49 -15.76 3.54
CA ALA A 23 8.99 -15.94 2.18
C ALA A 23 9.54 -14.63 1.61
N LYS A 24 8.81 -13.53 1.79
CA LYS A 24 9.24 -12.17 1.41
C LYS A 24 10.57 -11.80 2.05
N ASP A 25 10.73 -12.00 3.37
CA ASP A 25 12.00 -11.73 4.07
C ASP A 25 13.15 -12.58 3.54
N THR A 26 12.87 -13.85 3.25
CA THR A 26 13.87 -14.77 2.69
C THR A 26 14.28 -14.34 1.26
N TYR A 27 13.34 -13.83 0.45
CA TYR A 27 13.66 -13.25 -0.86
C TYR A 27 14.50 -11.97 -0.74
N ILE A 28 14.22 -11.08 0.22
CA ILE A 28 15.06 -9.89 0.47
C ILE A 28 16.49 -10.32 0.82
N ASN A 29 16.64 -11.28 1.73
CA ASN A 29 17.96 -11.81 2.09
C ASN A 29 18.69 -12.44 0.89
N ALA A 30 17.96 -13.12 0.00
CA ALA A 30 18.52 -13.63 -1.25
C ALA A 30 18.94 -12.50 -2.19
N ALA A 31 18.13 -11.45 -2.35
CA ALA A 31 18.45 -10.28 -3.16
C ALA A 31 19.73 -9.60 -2.64
N GLU A 32 19.81 -9.29 -1.34
CA GLU A 32 20.98 -8.68 -0.73
C GLU A 32 22.24 -9.54 -0.88
N CYS A 33 22.11 -10.87 -0.82
CA CYS A 33 23.19 -11.79 -1.15
C CYS A 33 23.68 -11.60 -2.60
N TYR A 34 22.78 -11.48 -3.57
CA TYR A 34 23.16 -11.20 -4.96
C TYR A 34 23.82 -9.82 -5.11
N ASN A 35 23.34 -8.81 -4.40
CA ASN A 35 23.90 -7.46 -4.43
C ASN A 35 25.36 -7.45 -3.94
N LYS A 36 25.64 -8.09 -2.79
CA LYS A 36 26.99 -8.25 -2.24
C LYS A 36 27.96 -9.01 -3.15
N ASN A 37 27.43 -9.86 -4.03
CA ASN A 37 28.20 -10.59 -5.03
C ASN A 37 28.23 -9.88 -6.41
N PHE A 38 27.92 -8.57 -6.44
CA PHE A 38 27.91 -7.73 -7.64
C PHE A 38 26.96 -8.22 -8.77
N LYS A 39 25.97 -9.05 -8.43
CA LYS A 39 24.98 -9.58 -9.38
C LYS A 39 23.74 -8.69 -9.44
N LYS A 40 23.89 -7.47 -9.95
CA LYS A 40 22.80 -6.46 -10.01
C LYS A 40 21.52 -6.96 -10.69
N LYS A 41 21.64 -7.75 -11.76
CA LYS A 41 20.48 -8.33 -12.47
C LYS A 41 19.70 -9.31 -11.59
N ASP A 42 20.40 -10.19 -10.87
CA ASP A 42 19.78 -11.16 -9.98
C ASP A 42 19.18 -10.46 -8.75
N TYR A 43 19.89 -9.47 -8.17
CA TYR A 43 19.37 -8.60 -7.11
C TYR A 43 18.02 -7.97 -7.51
N LYS A 44 17.96 -7.25 -8.63
CA LYS A 44 16.73 -6.59 -9.10
C LYS A 44 15.61 -7.61 -9.32
N LYS A 45 15.91 -8.73 -10.00
CA LYS A 45 14.91 -9.78 -10.27
C LYS A 45 14.34 -10.39 -9.00
N VAL A 46 15.17 -10.66 -8.00
CA VAL A 46 14.76 -11.30 -6.75
C VAL A 46 14.06 -10.32 -5.82
N MET A 47 14.52 -9.07 -5.75
CA MET A 47 13.84 -8.00 -5.01
C MET A 47 12.42 -7.77 -5.54
N ILE A 48 12.23 -7.75 -6.86
CA ILE A 48 10.89 -7.64 -7.48
C ILE A 48 9.96 -8.79 -7.03
N LYS A 49 10.48 -9.99 -6.76
CA LYS A 49 9.64 -11.09 -6.22
C LYS A 49 9.16 -10.79 -4.80
N ALA A 50 10.04 -10.28 -3.93
CA ALA A 50 9.65 -9.87 -2.57
C ALA A 50 8.58 -8.77 -2.62
N ILE A 51 8.76 -7.77 -3.48
CA ILE A 51 7.81 -6.68 -3.70
C ILE A 51 6.44 -7.23 -4.14
N LYS A 52 6.40 -8.17 -5.07
CA LYS A 52 5.13 -8.78 -5.53
C LYS A 52 4.42 -9.53 -4.40
N ILE A 53 5.16 -10.18 -3.51
CA ILE A 53 4.55 -10.86 -2.35
C ILE A 53 3.87 -9.85 -1.42
N LEU A 54 4.50 -8.70 -1.15
CA LEU A 54 3.87 -7.63 -0.36
C LEU A 54 2.55 -7.17 -1.00
N GLN A 55 2.58 -6.90 -2.30
CA GLN A 55 1.38 -6.48 -3.05
C GLN A 55 0.30 -7.55 -3.06
N ASP A 56 0.65 -8.82 -3.23
CA ASP A 56 -0.33 -9.92 -3.24
C ASP A 56 -0.91 -10.16 -1.85
N TYR A 57 -0.09 -10.06 -0.81
CA TYR A 57 -0.51 -10.23 0.58
C TYR A 57 -1.51 -9.15 1.02
N CYS A 58 -1.34 -7.90 0.58
CA CYS A 58 -2.21 -6.80 0.98
C CYS A 58 -3.52 -6.70 0.17
N LYS A 59 -3.64 -7.39 -0.98
CA LYS A 59 -4.86 -7.39 -1.82
C LYS A 59 -6.15 -7.68 -1.04
N PRO A 60 -6.26 -8.78 -0.25
CA PRO A 60 -7.48 -9.08 0.49
C PRO A 60 -7.68 -8.22 1.74
N LEU A 61 -6.67 -7.46 2.18
CA LEU A 61 -6.74 -6.69 3.41
C LEU A 61 -7.57 -5.42 3.26
N ASP A 62 -8.08 -4.94 4.38
CA ASP A 62 -8.56 -3.56 4.51
C ASP A 62 -7.46 -2.57 4.08
N PRO A 63 -7.77 -1.47 3.37
CA PRO A 63 -6.76 -0.51 2.90
C PRO A 63 -5.83 0.02 3.99
N PHE A 64 -6.30 0.28 5.21
CA PHE A 64 -5.43 0.75 6.30
C PHE A 64 -4.49 -0.36 6.78
N LYS A 65 -4.96 -1.62 6.83
CA LYS A 65 -4.10 -2.78 7.16
C LYS A 65 -3.10 -3.09 6.04
N GLY A 66 -3.48 -2.84 4.79
CA GLY A 66 -2.63 -3.07 3.62
C GLY A 66 -1.59 -1.98 3.37
N ARG A 67 -1.82 -0.76 3.91
CA ARG A 67 -0.99 0.43 3.67
C ARG A 67 0.48 0.19 3.99
N GLU A 68 0.79 -0.41 5.14
CA GLU A 68 2.18 -0.65 5.56
C GLU A 68 2.96 -1.49 4.54
N TYR A 69 2.34 -2.54 3.97
CA TYR A 69 2.98 -3.43 3.00
C TYR A 69 3.17 -2.76 1.63
N ILE A 70 2.23 -1.90 1.22
CA ILE A 70 2.36 -1.12 -0.02
C ILE A 70 3.44 -0.04 0.12
N GLU A 71 3.51 0.65 1.25
CA GLU A 71 4.59 1.62 1.51
C GLU A 71 5.96 0.94 1.58
N GLU A 72 6.06 -0.25 2.18
CA GLU A 72 7.26 -1.08 2.15
C GLU A 72 7.63 -1.46 0.70
N ALA A 73 6.66 -1.91 -0.10
CA ALA A 73 6.85 -2.23 -1.51
C ALA A 73 7.33 -1.02 -2.34
N ALA A 74 6.79 0.18 -2.08
CA ALA A 74 7.13 1.42 -2.77
C ALA A 74 8.60 1.80 -2.51
N LYS A 75 9.01 1.74 -1.24
CA LYS A 75 10.41 1.96 -0.83
C LYS A 75 11.37 1.00 -1.53
N TYR A 76 10.96 -0.25 -1.75
CA TYR A 76 11.80 -1.21 -2.50
C TYR A 76 11.85 -0.91 -4.00
N TYR A 77 10.77 -0.44 -4.62
CA TYR A 77 10.83 0.05 -6.00
C TYR A 77 11.76 1.25 -6.13
N GLU A 78 11.72 2.19 -5.20
CA GLU A 78 12.64 3.34 -5.17
C GLU A 78 14.11 2.91 -5.04
N LYS A 79 14.41 1.94 -4.16
CA LYS A 79 15.75 1.34 -4.06
C LYS A 79 16.22 0.66 -5.34
N LEU A 80 15.30 0.30 -6.23
CA LEU A 80 15.59 -0.29 -7.54
C LEU A 80 15.59 0.77 -8.68
N GLU A 81 15.47 2.05 -8.33
CA GLU A 81 15.35 3.19 -9.25
C GLU A 81 14.12 3.06 -10.17
N LEU A 82 13.06 2.43 -9.67
CA LEU A 82 11.79 2.17 -10.35
C LEU A 82 10.69 3.12 -9.83
N LYS A 83 10.88 4.43 -10.04
CA LYS A 83 9.99 5.46 -9.48
C LYS A 83 8.57 5.37 -10.03
N GLU A 84 8.40 5.03 -11.31
CA GLU A 84 7.08 4.88 -11.92
C GLU A 84 6.28 3.74 -11.27
N GLU A 85 6.92 2.60 -11.02
CA GLU A 85 6.29 1.48 -10.32
C GLU A 85 5.99 1.80 -8.85
N SER A 86 6.89 2.53 -8.16
CA SER A 86 6.63 3.04 -6.80
C SER A 86 5.36 3.91 -6.76
N ASN A 87 5.29 4.90 -7.64
CA ASN A 87 4.14 5.80 -7.73
C ASN A 87 2.87 5.04 -8.12
N SER A 88 2.96 4.09 -9.07
CA SER A 88 1.83 3.31 -9.55
C SER A 88 1.14 2.52 -8.43
N ILE A 89 1.91 1.87 -7.54
CA ILE A 89 1.31 1.10 -6.45
C ILE A 89 0.71 1.99 -5.35
N MET A 90 1.27 3.18 -5.12
CA MET A 90 0.73 4.15 -4.16
C MET A 90 -0.56 4.78 -4.69
N ILE A 91 -0.64 5.08 -5.98
CA ILE A 91 -1.88 5.49 -6.65
C ILE A 91 -2.92 4.35 -6.58
N SER A 92 -2.51 3.09 -6.79
CA SER A 92 -3.41 1.94 -6.64
C SER A 92 -3.95 1.77 -5.21
N LEU A 93 -3.17 2.14 -4.19
CA LEU A 93 -3.64 2.19 -2.81
C LEU A 93 -4.67 3.31 -2.62
N ALA A 94 -4.47 4.49 -3.21
CA ALA A 94 -5.45 5.58 -3.21
C ALA A 94 -6.78 5.16 -3.88
N ASP A 95 -6.70 4.46 -5.01
CA ASP A 95 -7.87 3.86 -5.68
C ASP A 95 -8.60 2.90 -4.75
N LYS A 96 -7.86 2.05 -4.04
CA LYS A 96 -8.44 1.09 -3.09
C LYS A 96 -9.13 1.79 -1.92
N PHE A 97 -8.55 2.87 -1.38
CA PHE A 97 -9.19 3.71 -0.35
C PHE A 97 -10.51 4.29 -0.87
N ALA A 98 -10.50 4.93 -2.04
CA ALA A 98 -11.69 5.53 -2.63
C ALA A 98 -12.80 4.51 -2.93
N ASP A 99 -12.45 3.33 -3.45
CA ASP A 99 -13.40 2.27 -3.72
C ASP A 99 -14.02 1.70 -2.45
N TYR A 100 -13.24 1.57 -1.38
CA TYR A 100 -13.76 1.16 -0.07
C TYR A 100 -14.71 2.22 0.50
N ALA A 101 -14.33 3.50 0.40
CA ALA A 101 -15.16 4.61 0.84
C ALA A 101 -16.53 4.62 0.13
N LYS A 102 -16.53 4.51 -1.19
CA LYS A 102 -17.75 4.45 -2.02
C LYS A 102 -18.64 3.25 -1.67
N LYS A 103 -18.06 2.10 -1.32
CA LYS A 103 -18.85 0.93 -0.88
C LYS A 103 -19.54 1.19 0.47
N ILE A 104 -18.83 1.80 1.41
CA ILE A 104 -19.37 2.17 2.72
C ILE A 104 -20.46 3.23 2.55
N GLU A 105 -20.20 4.29 1.79
CA GLU A 105 -21.16 5.34 1.45
C GLU A 105 -22.45 4.76 0.85
N LYS A 106 -22.35 3.91 -0.18
CA LYS A 106 -23.51 3.25 -0.81
C LYS A 106 -24.33 2.42 0.17
N SER A 107 -23.69 1.83 1.17
CA SER A 107 -24.39 1.04 2.20
C SER A 107 -25.09 1.92 3.24
N ASN A 108 -24.78 3.23 3.31
CA ASN A 108 -25.19 4.16 4.36
C ASN A 108 -24.83 3.71 5.79
N LEU A 109 -23.97 2.70 5.93
CA LEU A 109 -23.49 2.21 7.21
C LEU A 109 -22.13 2.84 7.50
N ASN A 110 -21.97 3.42 8.68
CA ASN A 110 -20.69 3.93 9.16
C ASN A 110 -20.07 5.00 8.24
N LEU A 111 -20.87 6.00 7.88
CA LEU A 111 -20.50 7.13 7.03
C LEU A 111 -19.27 7.91 7.52
N VAL A 112 -19.03 7.94 8.84
CA VAL A 112 -17.80 8.50 9.42
C VAL A 112 -16.56 7.75 8.94
N ASN A 113 -16.62 6.43 8.83
CA ASN A 113 -15.53 5.66 8.25
C ASN A 113 -15.38 5.93 6.75
N ALA A 114 -16.48 6.09 5.99
CA ALA A 114 -16.37 6.47 4.57
C ALA A 114 -15.59 7.78 4.39
N ILE A 115 -15.86 8.80 5.22
CA ILE A 115 -15.08 10.05 5.26
C ILE A 115 -13.60 9.75 5.51
N LYS A 116 -13.28 8.90 6.49
CA LYS A 116 -11.89 8.50 6.78
C LYS A 116 -11.18 7.93 5.55
N TYR A 117 -11.81 7.00 4.82
CA TYR A 117 -11.21 6.41 3.61
C TYR A 117 -11.10 7.43 2.48
N PHE A 118 -12.09 8.31 2.27
CA PHE A 118 -11.99 9.37 1.27
C PHE A 118 -10.83 10.34 1.55
N LEU A 119 -10.65 10.77 2.81
CA LEU A 119 -9.55 11.64 3.20
C LEU A 119 -8.18 10.99 2.99
N SER A 120 -8.05 9.67 3.22
CA SER A 120 -6.81 8.94 2.92
C SER A 120 -6.55 8.77 1.43
N ALA A 121 -7.58 8.61 0.61
CA ALA A 121 -7.43 8.62 -0.84
C ALA A 121 -7.03 10.02 -1.36
N GLU A 122 -7.67 11.06 -0.83
CA GLU A 122 -7.42 12.47 -1.13
C GLU A 122 -5.96 12.84 -0.89
N GLU A 123 -5.42 12.51 0.29
CA GLU A 123 -4.02 12.76 0.67
C GLU A 123 -3.05 12.18 -0.38
N LEU A 124 -3.25 10.92 -0.76
CA LEU A 124 -2.40 10.25 -1.74
C LEU A 124 -2.58 10.83 -3.14
N TYR A 125 -3.80 11.11 -3.59
CA TYR A 125 -4.00 11.73 -4.91
C TYR A 125 -3.37 13.11 -5.00
N LEU A 126 -3.41 13.90 -3.93
CA LEU A 126 -2.74 15.19 -3.86
C LEU A 126 -1.23 15.02 -3.95
N GLU A 127 -0.64 14.10 -3.17
CA GLU A 127 0.79 13.80 -3.18
C GLU A 127 1.30 13.40 -4.58
N TYR A 128 0.51 12.61 -5.31
CA TYR A 128 0.87 12.11 -6.65
C TYR A 128 0.31 12.95 -7.81
N GLY A 129 -0.27 14.13 -7.54
CA GLY A 129 -0.70 15.09 -8.56
C GLY A 129 -1.92 14.65 -9.39
N ILE A 130 -2.79 13.80 -8.85
CA ILE A 130 -4.01 13.30 -9.51
C ILE A 130 -5.21 14.20 -9.15
N GLU A 131 -5.20 15.42 -9.67
CA GLU A 131 -6.08 16.52 -9.23
C GLU A 131 -7.57 16.18 -9.27
N GLN A 132 -8.07 15.59 -10.36
CA GLN A 132 -9.50 15.27 -10.47
C GLN A 132 -9.96 14.30 -9.38
N LYS A 133 -9.19 13.23 -9.13
CA LYS A 133 -9.56 12.22 -8.11
C LYS A 133 -9.43 12.77 -6.70
N TYR A 134 -8.45 13.64 -6.46
CA TYR A 134 -8.33 14.43 -5.24
C TYR A 134 -9.62 15.23 -5.00
N GLN A 135 -10.05 16.05 -5.96
CA GLN A 135 -11.26 16.86 -5.85
C GLN A 135 -12.52 16.01 -5.63
N ASP A 136 -12.65 14.89 -6.35
CA ASP A 136 -13.79 13.96 -6.21
C ASP A 136 -13.88 13.38 -4.78
N CYS A 137 -12.74 13.02 -4.17
CA CYS A 137 -12.69 12.51 -2.81
C CYS A 137 -13.07 13.60 -1.80
N THR A 138 -12.55 14.81 -1.97
CA THR A 138 -12.88 15.98 -1.15
C THR A 138 -14.40 16.24 -1.18
N ILE A 139 -14.98 16.35 -2.37
CA ILE A 139 -16.43 16.59 -2.55
C ILE A 139 -17.25 15.48 -1.89
N SER A 140 -16.86 14.21 -2.08
CA SER A 140 -17.57 13.07 -1.47
C SER A 140 -17.53 13.15 0.07
N ALA A 141 -16.40 13.48 0.67
CA ALA A 141 -16.28 13.67 2.11
C ALA A 141 -17.17 14.82 2.63
N TYR A 142 -17.22 15.95 1.92
CA TYR A 142 -18.09 17.09 2.27
C TYR A 142 -19.57 16.75 2.14
N ASN A 143 -19.97 16.03 1.10
CA ASN A 143 -21.36 15.59 0.93
C ASN A 143 -21.81 14.71 2.11
N ILE A 144 -20.96 13.78 2.54
CA ILE A 144 -21.27 12.94 3.70
C ILE A 144 -21.33 13.78 4.99
N CYS A 145 -20.43 14.74 5.17
CA CYS A 145 -20.48 15.67 6.30
C CYS A 145 -21.80 16.45 6.34
N ALA A 146 -22.26 16.96 5.19
CA ALA A 146 -23.53 17.66 5.06
C ALA A 146 -24.72 16.75 5.41
N LEU A 147 -24.72 15.50 4.94
CA LEU A 147 -25.74 14.50 5.28
C LEU A 147 -25.81 14.22 6.78
N LEU A 148 -24.66 14.21 7.46
CA LEU A 148 -24.56 13.97 8.90
C LEU A 148 -24.81 15.25 9.73
N GLY A 149 -24.93 16.42 9.12
CA GLY A 149 -25.07 17.70 9.83
C GLY A 149 -23.82 18.08 10.64
N ILE A 150 -22.64 17.65 10.19
CA ILE A 150 -21.35 17.91 10.85
C ILE A 150 -20.38 18.59 9.89
N THR A 151 -19.36 19.26 10.44
CA THR A 151 -18.27 19.85 9.65
C THR A 151 -17.10 18.88 9.54
N LEU A 152 -16.28 19.06 8.49
CA LEU A 152 -15.05 18.27 8.33
C LEU A 152 -14.07 18.49 9.48
N GLU A 153 -14.01 19.71 10.04
CA GLU A 153 -13.20 20.04 11.22
C GLU A 153 -13.59 19.17 12.44
N ARG A 154 -14.88 18.99 12.68
CA ARG A 154 -15.37 18.12 13.77
C ARG A 154 -14.98 16.66 13.55
N ILE A 155 -14.93 16.20 12.30
CA ILE A 155 -14.46 14.86 11.95
C ILE A 155 -12.96 14.71 12.24
N PHE A 156 -12.14 15.70 11.87
CA PHE A 156 -10.71 15.66 12.18
C PHE A 156 -10.46 15.60 13.70
N GLN A 157 -11.15 16.43 14.48
CA GLN A 157 -11.08 16.39 15.95
C GLN A 157 -11.48 15.03 16.52
N TYR A 158 -12.50 14.39 15.95
CA TYR A 158 -12.94 13.05 16.35
C TYR A 158 -11.86 11.99 16.07
N PHE A 159 -11.19 12.04 14.92
CA PHE A 159 -10.10 11.10 14.61
C PHE A 159 -8.88 11.30 15.50
N GLN A 160 -8.53 12.55 15.82
CA GLN A 160 -7.42 12.86 16.74
C GLN A 160 -7.67 12.27 18.14
N LYS A 161 -8.86 12.50 18.71
CA LYS A 161 -9.23 11.96 20.04
C LYS A 161 -9.28 10.44 20.11
N LYS A 162 -9.43 9.74 18.98
CA LYS A 162 -9.44 8.28 18.92
C LYS A 162 -8.05 7.66 18.73
N ALA A 163 -7.04 8.47 18.44
CA ALA A 163 -5.66 8.03 18.27
C ALA A 163 -4.85 8.08 19.58
N GLU A 164 -5.38 8.75 20.60
CA GLU A 164 -4.89 8.78 22.00
C GLU A 164 -5.41 7.58 22.80
#